data_AF-A0AAV2R5M7-F1
#
_entry.id   AF-A0AAV2R5M7-F1
#
_cell.length_a   1.000
_cell.length_b   1.000
_cell.length_c   1.000
_cell.angle_alpha   90.00
_cell.angle_beta   90.00
_cell.angle_gamma   90.00
#
_symmetry.space_group_name_H-M   'P 1'
#
loop_
_entity.id
_entity.type
_entity.pdbx_description
1 polymer ?
#
loop_
_entity_poly.entity_id
_entity_poly.type
_entity_poly.pdbx_seq_one_letter_code
_entity_poly.pdbx_strand_id
1 'polypeptide(L)'
;GRVNNITFSKENEYAVTFEQFLNYITTKMDRHWIPMHHFCAPCNNHYDFYLDLATFKDDLRYIYKQVGIEEPHEDNGSTNSTRNNSTKKAGPKLSVSEYFKDIPKQLLEKVYKIYRLDFKLFGYEIP
;
A
#
# COMPACT_ATOMS: atom_id res chain seq x y z
N GLY A 1 40.39 -14.46 -32.81
CA GLY A 1 39.59 -13.23 -32.55
C GLY A 1 38.75 -13.47 -31.32
N ARG A 2 38.86 -12.61 -30.30
CA ARG A 2 38.07 -12.70 -29.06
C ARG A 2 36.59 -12.61 -29.39
N VAL A 3 35.83 -13.64 -29.00
CA VAL A 3 34.37 -13.58 -28.93
C VAL A 3 34.04 -12.80 -27.65
N ASN A 4 33.58 -11.57 -27.80
CA ASN A 4 33.10 -10.78 -26.67
C ASN A 4 31.71 -11.30 -26.28
N ASN A 5 31.63 -12.09 -25.21
CA ASN A 5 30.37 -12.36 -24.53
C ASN A 5 29.90 -11.06 -23.88
N ILE A 6 28.96 -10.37 -24.52
CA ILE A 6 28.23 -9.28 -23.90
C ILE A 6 27.16 -9.91 -23.00
N THR A 7 27.50 -10.10 -21.73
CA THR A 7 26.51 -10.30 -20.68
C THR A 7 25.72 -9.01 -20.49
N PHE A 8 24.47 -8.98 -20.92
CA PHE A 8 23.53 -7.92 -20.59
C PHE A 8 23.15 -8.02 -19.10
N SER A 9 23.73 -7.18 -18.25
CA SER A 9 23.29 -6.98 -16.86
C SER A 9 22.08 -6.03 -16.81
N LYS A 10 20.88 -6.60 -16.95
CA LYS A 10 19.60 -5.89 -17.02
C LYS A 10 19.01 -5.55 -15.64
N GLU A 11 19.83 -5.12 -14.67
CA GLU A 11 19.38 -4.99 -13.26
C GLU A 11 19.31 -3.56 -12.69
N ASN A 12 19.53 -2.48 -13.45
CA ASN A 12 19.57 -1.15 -12.80
C ASN A 12 19.08 0.07 -13.62
N GLU A 13 18.24 -0.10 -14.63
CA GLU A 13 17.88 1.03 -15.52
C GLU A 13 16.64 1.84 -15.06
N TYR A 14 15.87 1.39 -14.06
CA TYR A 14 14.61 2.04 -13.67
C TYR A 14 14.36 2.07 -12.14
N ALA A 15 15.36 2.41 -11.34
CA ALA A 15 15.14 2.66 -9.91
C ALA A 15 14.45 4.02 -9.72
N VAL A 16 13.15 4.01 -9.38
CA VAL A 16 12.36 5.22 -9.09
C VAL A 16 12.64 5.68 -7.66
N THR A 17 12.94 6.96 -7.45
CA THR A 17 13.11 7.52 -6.11
C THR A 17 11.77 7.76 -5.43
N PHE A 18 11.75 7.81 -4.10
CA PHE A 18 10.53 8.13 -3.37
C PHE A 18 9.99 9.54 -3.71
N GLU A 19 10.87 10.53 -3.90
CA GLU A 19 10.46 11.86 -4.36
C GLU A 19 9.81 11.84 -5.75
N GLN A 20 10.35 11.06 -6.70
CA GLN A 20 9.75 10.89 -8.03
C GLN A 20 8.36 10.24 -7.93
N PHE A 21 8.21 9.25 -7.05
CA PHE A 21 6.93 8.64 -6.77
C PHE A 21 5.92 9.64 -6.19
N LEU A 22 6.32 10.45 -5.20
CA LEU A 22 5.44 11.49 -4.63
C LEU A 22 5.05 12.56 -5.66
N ASN A 23 5.96 12.94 -6.55
CA ASN A 23 5.64 13.82 -7.67
C ASN A 23 4.66 13.16 -8.66
N TYR A 24 4.79 11.86 -8.92
CA TYR A 24 3.86 11.13 -9.77
C TYR A 24 2.43 11.15 -9.20
N ILE A 25 2.24 10.77 -7.93
CA ILE A 25 0.90 10.69 -7.33
C ILE A 25 0.25 12.07 -7.13
N THR A 26 1.04 13.13 -7.07
CA THR A 26 0.52 14.51 -6.95
C THR A 26 0.17 15.15 -8.30
N THR A 27 0.62 14.57 -9.41
CA THR A 27 0.38 15.10 -10.77
C THR A 27 -0.56 14.24 -11.60
N LYS A 28 -0.59 12.93 -11.34
CA LYS A 28 -1.42 11.96 -12.05
C LYS A 28 -2.32 11.24 -11.06
N MET A 29 -3.62 11.33 -11.28
CA MET A 29 -4.62 10.54 -10.55
C MET A 29 -4.67 9.14 -11.13
N ASP A 30 -3.76 8.29 -10.65
CA ASP A 30 -3.72 6.87 -10.96
C ASP A 30 -4.75 6.12 -10.12
N ARG A 31 -5.49 5.18 -10.73
CA ARG A 31 -6.50 4.37 -10.04
C ARG A 31 -5.96 3.57 -8.84
N HIS A 32 -4.66 3.28 -8.82
CA HIS A 32 -4.02 2.55 -7.73
C HIS A 32 -3.68 3.46 -6.54
N TRP A 33 -3.59 4.77 -6.75
CA TRP A 33 -3.18 5.76 -5.75
C TRP A 33 -4.27 6.79 -5.44
N ILE A 34 -5.45 6.62 -5.99
CA ILE A 34 -6.59 7.48 -5.69
C ILE A 34 -6.99 7.34 -4.20
N PRO A 35 -7.34 8.43 -3.50
CA PRO A 35 -7.73 8.36 -2.10
C PRO A 35 -8.92 7.43 -1.85
N MET A 36 -8.93 6.75 -0.71
CA MET A 36 -9.96 5.76 -0.35
C MET A 36 -11.33 6.41 -0.15
N HIS A 37 -11.41 7.62 0.41
CA HIS A 37 -12.67 8.36 0.49
C HIS A 37 -13.30 8.60 -0.89
N HIS A 38 -12.49 8.68 -1.93
CA HIS A 38 -12.96 8.85 -3.30
C HIS A 38 -13.29 7.49 -3.93
N PHE A 39 -12.40 6.50 -3.80
CA PHE A 39 -12.58 5.18 -4.39
C PHE A 39 -13.78 4.42 -3.80
N CYS A 40 -13.89 4.38 -2.47
CA CYS A 40 -14.98 3.70 -1.78
C CYS A 40 -16.25 4.55 -1.72
N ALA A 41 -16.14 5.88 -1.86
CA ALA A 41 -17.27 6.81 -1.75
C ALA A 41 -18.19 6.49 -0.55
N PRO A 42 -17.67 6.45 0.70
CA PRO A 42 -18.43 6.01 1.88
C PRO A 42 -19.63 6.91 2.23
N CYS A 43 -19.70 8.11 1.67
CA CYS A 43 -20.89 8.96 1.79
C CYS A 43 -22.04 8.52 0.87
N ASN A 44 -21.75 7.82 -0.22
CA ASN A 44 -22.72 7.39 -1.23
C ASN A 44 -23.10 5.91 -1.10
N ASN A 45 -22.24 5.12 -0.44
CA ASN A 45 -22.40 3.69 -0.27
C ASN A 45 -22.65 3.34 1.20
N HIS A 46 -23.62 2.46 1.45
CA HIS A 46 -23.95 2.00 2.78
C HIS A 46 -23.18 0.70 3.07
N TYR A 47 -22.07 0.84 3.79
CA TYR A 47 -21.27 -0.29 4.24
C TYR A 47 -21.77 -0.80 5.59
N ASP A 48 -21.93 -2.11 5.71
CA ASP A 48 -22.25 -2.76 6.99
C ASP A 48 -21.04 -2.76 7.95
N PHE A 49 -19.82 -2.81 7.38
CA PHE A 49 -18.57 -2.89 8.14
C PHE A 49 -17.48 -2.02 7.54
N TYR A 50 -16.66 -1.43 8.42
CA TYR A 50 -15.38 -0.80 8.09
C TYR A 50 -14.28 -1.57 8.83
N LEU A 51 -13.20 -1.90 8.13
CA LEU A 51 -12.11 -2.71 8.67
C LEU A 51 -10.80 -1.91 8.74
N ASP A 52 -9.99 -2.21 9.75
CA ASP A 52 -8.61 -1.74 9.86
C ASP A 52 -7.64 -2.90 9.60
N LEU A 53 -6.62 -2.66 8.78
CA LEU A 53 -5.57 -3.65 8.52
C LEU A 53 -4.76 -3.99 9.78
N ALA A 54 -4.67 -3.07 10.74
CA ALA A 54 -4.02 -3.30 12.02
C ALA A 54 -4.79 -4.30 12.91
N THR A 55 -6.12 -4.31 12.83
CA THR A 55 -7.00 -5.22 13.59
C THR A 55 -7.68 -6.25 12.70
N PHE A 56 -7.17 -6.48 11.49
CA PHE A 56 -7.83 -7.25 10.44
C PHE A 56 -8.33 -8.63 10.89
N LYS A 57 -7.51 -9.36 11.66
CA LYS A 57 -7.87 -10.68 12.18
C LYS A 57 -9.08 -10.59 13.12
N ASP A 58 -9.14 -9.56 13.95
CA ASP A 58 -10.18 -9.38 14.97
C ASP A 58 -11.48 -8.90 14.30
N ASP A 59 -11.36 -7.99 13.33
CA ASP A 59 -12.48 -7.51 12.52
C ASP A 59 -13.15 -8.66 11.75
N LEU A 60 -12.35 -9.55 11.15
CA LEU A 60 -12.90 -10.73 10.45
C LEU A 60 -13.65 -11.66 11.40
N ARG A 61 -13.12 -11.92 12.61
CA ARG A 61 -13.82 -12.74 13.62
C ARG A 61 -15.16 -12.12 14.02
N TYR A 62 -15.19 -10.80 14.18
CA TYR A 62 -16.43 -10.09 14.45
C TYR A 62 -17.42 -10.25 13.29
N ILE A 63 -16.98 -10.06 12.04
CA ILE A 63 -17.84 -10.19 10.85
C ILE A 63 -18.41 -11.60 10.73
N TYR A 64 -17.59 -12.66 10.86
CA TYR A 64 -18.07 -14.04 10.79
C TYR A 64 -19.22 -14.30 11.77
N LYS A 65 -19.07 -13.81 13.01
CA LYS A 65 -20.12 -13.88 14.03
C LYS A 65 -21.38 -13.09 13.63
N GLN A 66 -21.24 -11.90 13.06
CA GLN A 66 -22.39 -11.08 12.65
C GLN A 66 -23.18 -11.71 11.49
N VAL A 67 -22.49 -12.35 10.54
CA VAL A 67 -23.13 -12.97 9.37
C VAL A 67 -23.57 -14.43 9.60
N GLY A 68 -23.34 -14.98 10.79
CA GLY A 68 -23.72 -16.34 11.15
C GLY A 68 -22.92 -17.42 10.42
N ILE A 69 -21.70 -17.10 9.98
CA ILE A 69 -20.78 -18.04 9.34
C ILE A 69 -19.78 -18.51 10.39
N GLU A 70 -19.48 -19.81 10.38
CA GLU A 70 -18.43 -20.37 11.23
C GLU A 70 -17.07 -19.81 10.78
N GLU A 71 -16.27 -19.34 11.75
CA GLU A 71 -14.92 -18.87 11.47
C GLU A 71 -14.12 -20.00 10.79
N PRO A 72 -13.42 -19.74 9.67
CA PRO A 72 -12.60 -20.76 9.03
C PRO A 72 -11.62 -21.34 10.05
N HIS A 73 -11.59 -22.66 10.16
CA HIS A 73 -10.59 -23.32 10.99
C HIS A 73 -9.21 -22.86 10.53
N GLU A 74 -8.38 -22.33 11.44
CA GLU A 74 -6.97 -22.07 11.14
C GLU A 74 -6.34 -23.42 10.77
N ASP A 75 -6.24 -23.67 9.47
CA ASP A 75 -5.73 -24.92 8.96
C ASP A 75 -4.22 -24.88 9.14
N ASN A 76 -3.75 -25.40 10.28
CA ASN A 76 -2.34 -25.47 10.66
C ASN A 76 -1.47 -26.31 9.70
N GLY A 77 -2.01 -26.73 8.54
CA GLY A 77 -1.40 -27.71 7.64
C GLY A 77 -1.61 -27.51 6.15
N SER A 78 -2.21 -26.43 5.66
CA SER A 78 -2.36 -26.22 4.21
C SER A 78 -2.18 -24.76 3.78
N THR A 79 -0.94 -24.28 3.83
CA THR A 79 -0.54 -23.02 3.18
C THR A 79 -0.35 -23.21 1.67
N ASN A 80 -1.37 -23.75 0.99
CA ASN A 80 -1.45 -23.75 -0.48
C ASN A 80 -2.29 -22.58 -1.02
N SER A 81 -2.48 -21.52 -0.22
CA SER A 81 -2.96 -20.23 -0.71
C SER A 81 -1.84 -19.19 -0.66
N THR A 82 -1.28 -18.88 -1.83
CA THR A 82 -0.40 -17.75 -2.12
C THR A 82 1.00 -17.72 -1.47
N ARG A 83 1.80 -18.75 -1.74
CA ARG A 83 3.28 -18.60 -1.86
C ARG A 83 3.71 -17.70 -3.04
N ASN A 84 2.75 -17.00 -3.66
CA ASN A 84 2.96 -16.02 -4.72
C ASN A 84 3.23 -14.61 -4.19
N ASN A 85 3.31 -14.41 -2.87
CA ASN A 85 3.90 -13.21 -2.30
C ASN A 85 5.44 -13.25 -2.43
N SER A 86 5.93 -13.57 -3.63
CA SER A 86 7.31 -13.29 -3.98
C SER A 86 7.41 -11.76 -4.09
N THR A 87 7.67 -11.10 -2.96
CA THR A 87 8.38 -9.83 -2.94
C THR A 87 9.79 -10.12 -3.47
N LYS A 88 9.89 -10.41 -4.77
CA LYS A 88 11.16 -10.51 -5.48
C LYS A 88 11.80 -9.14 -5.32
N LYS A 89 12.85 -9.08 -4.49
CA LYS A 89 13.61 -7.89 -4.12
C LYS A 89 12.71 -6.71 -3.72
N ALA A 90 12.18 -6.73 -2.50
CA ALA A 90 11.81 -5.46 -1.86
C ALA A 90 13.03 -4.52 -1.97
N GLY A 91 12.79 -3.26 -2.34
CA GLY A 91 13.83 -2.24 -2.44
C GLY A 91 14.60 -2.06 -1.12
N PRO A 92 15.50 -1.08 -1.05
CA PRO A 92 16.26 -0.81 0.17
C PRO A 92 15.32 -0.76 1.39
N LYS A 93 15.63 -1.52 2.44
CA LYS A 93 14.88 -1.50 3.71
C LYS A 93 15.22 -0.22 4.47
N LEU A 94 14.77 0.91 3.96
CA LEU A 94 14.87 2.20 4.63
C LEU A 94 13.78 2.28 5.71
N SER A 95 14.12 2.91 6.83
CA SER A 95 13.15 3.38 7.81
C SER A 95 12.25 4.46 7.21
N VAL A 96 11.10 4.70 7.84
CA VAL A 96 10.18 5.77 7.42
C VAL A 96 10.91 7.12 7.42
N SER A 97 11.69 7.45 8.44
CA SER A 97 12.41 8.72 8.48
C SER A 97 13.40 8.89 7.32
N GLU A 98 14.07 7.81 6.90
CA GLU A 98 15.00 7.84 5.76
C GLU A 98 14.29 8.11 4.43
N TYR A 99 13.07 7.63 4.23
CA TYR A 99 12.29 7.95 3.02
C TYR A 99 11.94 9.44 2.94
N PHE A 100 11.66 10.07 4.08
CA PHE A 100 11.14 11.44 4.12
C PHE A 100 12.22 12.50 4.32
N LYS A 101 13.45 12.11 4.68
CA LYS A 101 14.55 13.00 5.07
C LYS A 101 14.81 14.15 4.09
N ASP A 102 14.83 13.85 2.79
CA ASP A 102 15.21 14.79 1.74
C ASP A 102 13.99 15.28 0.93
N ILE A 103 12.76 14.99 1.36
CA ILE A 103 11.56 15.37 0.62
C ILE A 103 11.20 16.84 0.88
N PRO A 104 10.99 17.66 -0.17
CA PRO A 104 10.59 19.05 -0.01
C PRO A 104 9.26 19.16 0.74
N LYS A 105 9.20 20.02 1.76
CA LYS A 105 7.97 20.26 2.55
C LYS A 105 6.76 20.60 1.67
N GLN A 106 6.96 21.39 0.62
CA GLN A 106 5.89 21.76 -0.32
C GLN A 106 5.32 20.54 -1.07
N LEU A 107 6.14 19.52 -1.35
CA LEU A 107 5.68 18.28 -1.96
C LEU A 107 4.85 17.47 -0.97
N LEU A 108 5.30 17.37 0.29
CA LEU A 108 4.53 16.72 1.36
C LEU A 108 3.19 17.42 1.61
N GLU A 109 3.14 18.74 1.58
CA GLU A 109 1.89 19.50 1.69
C GLU A 109 0.91 19.19 0.55
N LYS A 110 1.41 18.98 -0.68
CA LYS A 110 0.57 18.56 -1.81
C LYS A 110 0.02 17.15 -1.59
N VAL A 111 0.87 16.21 -1.18
CA VAL A 111 0.47 14.84 -0.86
C VAL A 111 -0.59 14.85 0.25
N TYR A 112 -0.35 15.57 1.34
CA TYR A 112 -1.30 15.69 2.44
C TYR A 112 -2.64 16.25 1.98
N LYS A 113 -2.67 17.29 1.14
CA LYS A 113 -3.93 17.85 0.62
C LYS A 113 -4.77 16.82 -0.14
N ILE A 114 -4.14 15.88 -0.84
CA ILE A 114 -4.81 14.80 -1.57
C ILE A 114 -5.44 13.79 -0.60
N TYR A 115 -4.70 13.38 0.44
CA TYR A 115 -5.12 12.32 1.35
C TYR A 115 -5.75 12.79 2.66
N ARG A 116 -5.86 14.09 2.93
CA ARG A 116 -6.34 14.65 4.22
C ARG A 116 -7.65 14.05 4.74
N LEU A 117 -8.57 13.71 3.83
CA LEU A 117 -9.85 13.11 4.21
C LEU A 117 -9.69 11.64 4.61
N ASP A 118 -8.75 10.92 4.01
CA ASP A 118 -8.41 9.55 4.40
C ASP A 118 -7.75 9.55 5.79
N PHE A 119 -6.81 10.46 6.06
CA PHE A 119 -6.24 10.62 7.40
C PHE A 119 -7.33 10.82 8.45
N LYS A 120 -8.30 11.69 8.17
CA LYS A 120 -9.44 11.91 9.07
C LYS A 120 -10.36 10.70 9.17
N LEU A 121 -10.66 10.03 8.05
CA LEU A 121 -11.56 8.88 8.00
C LEU A 121 -11.02 7.69 8.79
N PHE A 122 -9.72 7.45 8.72
CA PHE A 122 -9.05 6.31 9.38
C PHE A 122 -8.38 6.68 10.70
N GLY A 123 -8.50 7.93 11.16
CA GLY A 123 -7.95 8.36 12.46
C GLY A 123 -6.41 8.40 12.51
N TYR A 124 -5.73 8.55 11.37
CA TYR A 124 -4.28 8.70 11.34
C TYR A 124 -3.85 10.12 11.74
N GLU A 125 -2.76 10.22 12.49
CA GLU A 125 -2.12 11.48 12.81
C GLU A 125 -1.57 12.17 11.55
N ILE A 126 -1.64 13.50 11.52
CA ILE A 126 -1.09 14.30 10.43
C ILE A 126 0.43 14.34 10.59
N PRO A 127 1.23 13.97 9.56
CA PRO A 127 2.69 14.00 9.62
C PRO A 127 3.30 15.40 9.70
#